data_AF-A0A4Q2Z8C6-F1
#
_entry.id   AF-A0A4Q2Z8C6-F1
#
_cell.length_a   1.000
_cell.length_b   1.000
_cell.length_c   1.000
_cell.angle_alpha   90.00
_cell.angle_beta   90.00
_cell.angle_gamma   90.00
#
_symmetry.space_group_name_H-M   'P 1'
#
loop_
_entity.id
_entity.type
_entity.pdbx_description
1 polymer ?
#
loop_
_entity_poly.entity_id
_entity_poly.type
_entity_poly.pdbx_seq_one_letter_code
_entity_poly.pdbx_strand_id
1 'polypeptide(L)'
;MSTEPPTPARPLKRRRYAILAIALAVLAAGVAAILFWSRDTTVEPPPRVNDPVEVPQQASLIAVPIETDVSALSQALERAIPRTLWAIDQHFDKCVAAKRVRLFKKDVKVTPDIGCNVIGTVSRAAIRLRGEGEDIIVDIPIRANISARNVGGVLKGETATGAAMAHARIRLTLREDWTPAATVRLAYDWTKPPGIDFLGQRITFTEKADEKLQPIVRDLERTLPREIAKLDVRAKVGDAWRQSFTSLQLNAENPPVWMRVTPQRLSYGGYSLSGGKLRLKLAMEAGTETFVGPRPQDPKPTPLPALARESKGTQLRFFLPVIADYAQLEPVVLKVLVKRSRRPFDLPGIGPVTARFDK
;
A
#
# COMPACT_ATOMS: atom_id res chain seq x y z
N MET A 1 -1.22 -85.00 111.04
CA MET A 1 -0.40 -83.77 110.97
C MET A 1 -0.10 -83.58 109.47
N SER A 2 -1.04 -83.03 108.69
CA SER A 2 -1.28 -81.58 108.47
C SER A 2 -0.04 -80.96 107.81
N THR A 3 -0.08 -80.40 106.60
CA THR A 3 -0.94 -79.29 106.13
C THR A 3 -0.79 -79.06 104.62
N GLU A 4 -1.91 -78.80 103.94
CA GLU A 4 -2.02 -78.13 102.63
C GLU A 4 -1.82 -76.60 102.81
N PRO A 5 -1.14 -75.88 101.89
CA PRO A 5 -1.75 -74.65 101.29
C PRO A 5 -1.12 -74.23 99.90
N PRO A 6 -1.39 -73.03 99.33
CA PRO A 6 -2.64 -72.60 98.69
C PRO A 6 -2.45 -72.06 97.24
N THR A 7 -3.55 -71.96 96.49
CA THR A 7 -3.65 -71.42 95.12
C THR A 7 -3.52 -69.89 95.06
N PRO A 8 -2.69 -69.29 94.17
CA PRO A 8 -2.62 -67.82 94.04
C PRO A 8 -3.60 -67.25 92.99
N ALA A 9 -4.25 -66.15 93.38
CA ALA A 9 -5.21 -65.36 92.61
C ALA A 9 -4.56 -64.57 91.45
N ARG A 10 -5.28 -64.47 90.30
CA ARG A 10 -4.85 -63.74 89.09
C ARG A 10 -5.13 -62.22 89.18
N PRO A 11 -4.19 -61.32 88.80
CA PRO A 11 -4.41 -59.88 88.90
C PRO A 11 -5.05 -59.28 87.63
N LEU A 12 -6.29 -58.79 87.74
CA LEU A 12 -7.06 -58.15 86.64
C LEU A 12 -6.52 -56.78 86.15
N LYS A 13 -5.63 -56.11 86.91
CA LYS A 13 -5.14 -54.76 86.55
C LYS A 13 -4.30 -54.72 85.27
N ARG A 14 -3.50 -55.77 85.00
CA ARG A 14 -2.60 -55.86 83.84
C ARG A 14 -3.35 -55.88 82.50
N ARG A 15 -4.60 -56.39 82.51
CA ARG A 15 -5.44 -56.56 81.32
C ARG A 15 -6.02 -55.23 80.81
N ARG A 16 -6.33 -54.28 81.71
CA ARG A 16 -6.85 -52.95 81.32
C ARG A 16 -5.78 -52.07 80.68
N TYR A 17 -4.56 -52.08 81.20
CA TYR A 17 -3.43 -51.37 80.57
C TYR A 17 -3.02 -51.98 79.22
N ALA A 18 -3.12 -53.30 79.08
CA ALA A 18 -2.87 -53.97 77.80
C ALA A 18 -3.90 -53.57 76.72
N ILE A 19 -5.19 -53.48 77.07
CA ILE A 19 -6.24 -53.07 76.12
C ILE A 19 -6.06 -51.60 75.71
N LEU A 20 -5.73 -50.72 76.64
CA LEU A 20 -5.44 -49.30 76.35
C LEU A 20 -4.22 -49.14 75.45
N ALA A 21 -3.14 -49.90 75.69
CA ALA A 21 -1.95 -49.87 74.85
C ALA A 21 -2.21 -50.35 73.42
N ILE A 22 -3.03 -51.41 73.25
CA ILE A 22 -3.42 -51.92 71.93
C ILE A 22 -4.30 -50.90 71.20
N ALA A 23 -5.27 -50.28 71.87
CA ALA A 23 -6.11 -49.26 71.26
C ALA A 23 -5.29 -48.06 70.78
N LEU A 24 -4.31 -47.61 71.58
CA LEU A 24 -3.41 -46.51 71.23
C LEU A 24 -2.48 -46.87 70.06
N ALA A 25 -1.99 -48.11 70.01
CA ALA A 25 -1.18 -48.61 68.89
C ALA A 25 -1.98 -48.71 67.59
N VAL A 26 -3.25 -49.15 67.64
CA VAL A 26 -4.14 -49.20 66.47
C VAL A 26 -4.48 -47.79 65.98
N LEU A 27 -4.72 -46.85 66.89
CA LEU A 27 -4.95 -45.44 66.54
C LEU A 27 -3.71 -44.81 65.92
N ALA A 28 -2.52 -45.05 66.49
CA ALA A 28 -1.26 -44.59 65.94
C ALA A 28 -0.97 -45.19 64.55
N ALA A 29 -1.26 -46.48 64.35
CA ALA A 29 -1.13 -47.14 63.05
C ALA A 29 -2.14 -46.61 62.02
N GLY A 30 -3.38 -46.32 62.44
CA GLY A 30 -4.40 -45.71 61.58
C GLY A 30 -4.01 -44.30 61.14
N VAL A 31 -3.52 -43.47 62.06
CA VAL A 31 -3.00 -42.13 61.75
C VAL A 31 -1.78 -42.21 60.84
N ALA A 32 -0.85 -43.14 61.10
CA ALA A 32 0.31 -43.35 60.25
C ALA A 32 -0.07 -43.81 58.83
N ALA A 33 -1.08 -44.66 58.68
CA ALA A 33 -1.59 -45.10 57.39
C ALA A 33 -2.26 -43.95 56.61
N ILE A 34 -3.04 -43.10 57.28
CA ILE A 34 -3.65 -41.90 56.68
C ILE A 34 -2.56 -40.92 56.20
N LEU A 35 -1.54 -40.66 57.04
CA LEU A 35 -0.42 -39.79 56.68
C LEU A 35 0.46 -40.37 55.56
N PHE A 36 0.55 -41.69 55.46
CA PHE A 36 1.29 -42.37 54.39
C PHE A 36 0.53 -42.33 53.05
N TRP A 37 -0.79 -42.41 53.07
CA TRP A 37 -1.64 -42.27 51.87
C TRP A 37 -1.81 -40.82 51.43
N SER A 38 -1.66 -39.84 52.33
CA SER A 38 -1.64 -38.41 52.01
C SER A 38 -0.27 -37.89 51.57
N ARG A 39 0.65 -38.75 51.12
CA ARG A 39 1.99 -38.34 50.67
C ARG A 39 1.88 -37.50 49.40
N ASP A 40 2.46 -36.30 49.44
CA ASP A 40 2.75 -35.49 48.27
C ASP A 40 3.59 -36.30 47.29
N THR A 41 2.99 -36.71 46.17
CA THR A 41 3.71 -37.35 45.06
C THR A 41 4.31 -36.27 44.19
N THR A 42 5.62 -36.03 44.34
CA THR A 42 6.36 -35.18 43.41
C THR A 42 6.48 -35.89 42.07
N VAL A 43 5.95 -35.27 41.02
CA VAL A 43 6.06 -35.77 39.64
C VAL A 43 7.25 -35.11 38.96
N GLU A 44 8.17 -35.89 38.41
CA GLU A 44 9.30 -35.34 37.65
C GLU A 44 8.80 -34.67 36.36
N PRO A 45 9.39 -33.53 35.96
CA PRO A 45 9.00 -32.83 34.74
C PRO A 45 9.34 -33.67 33.50
N PRO A 46 8.50 -33.62 32.44
CA PRO A 46 8.80 -34.30 31.19
C PRO A 46 10.10 -33.76 30.55
N PRO A 47 10.83 -34.58 29.78
CA PRO A 47 12.05 -34.16 29.11
C PRO A 47 11.78 -33.01 28.12
N ARG A 48 12.65 -32.00 28.13
CA ARG A 48 12.55 -30.84 27.22
C ARG A 48 13.06 -31.21 25.83
N VAL A 49 12.27 -30.88 24.82
CA VAL A 49 12.64 -31.05 23.41
C VAL A 49 13.18 -29.72 22.89
N ASN A 50 14.34 -29.74 22.24
CA ASN A 50 15.01 -28.55 21.69
C ASN A 50 14.95 -28.49 20.16
N ASP A 51 14.11 -29.32 19.54
CA ASP A 51 13.96 -29.35 18.10
C ASP A 51 13.40 -28.02 17.58
N PRO A 52 13.90 -27.52 16.44
CA PRO A 52 13.42 -26.28 15.85
C PRO A 52 11.95 -26.41 15.47
N VAL A 53 11.15 -25.40 15.80
CA VAL A 53 9.73 -25.36 15.45
C VAL A 53 9.59 -25.19 13.93
N GLU A 54 9.01 -26.19 13.26
CA GLU A 54 8.64 -26.08 11.85
C GLU A 54 7.35 -25.26 11.70
N VAL A 55 7.48 -24.06 11.13
CA VAL A 55 6.36 -23.15 10.92
C VAL A 55 5.82 -23.32 9.50
N PRO A 56 4.49 -23.44 9.29
CA PRO A 56 3.92 -23.50 7.96
C PRO A 56 4.30 -22.24 7.17
N GLN A 57 4.92 -22.40 6.00
CA GLN A 57 5.30 -21.28 5.16
C GLN A 57 4.10 -20.82 4.34
N GLN A 58 3.26 -19.98 4.93
CA GLN A 58 2.20 -19.27 4.22
C GLN A 58 2.54 -17.79 4.11
N ALA A 59 2.44 -17.24 2.91
CA ALA A 59 2.77 -15.85 2.66
C ALA A 59 1.65 -14.90 3.12
N SER A 60 2.05 -13.80 3.75
CA SER A 60 1.21 -12.64 4.01
C SER A 60 1.16 -11.74 2.77
N LEU A 61 -0.01 -11.18 2.47
CA LEU A 61 -0.23 -10.16 1.44
C LEU A 61 -0.49 -8.81 2.11
N ILE A 62 0.44 -7.89 1.96
CA ILE A 62 0.45 -6.58 2.63
C ILE A 62 0.28 -5.48 1.58
N ALA A 63 -0.74 -4.64 1.73
CA ALA A 63 -0.92 -3.46 0.88
C ALA A 63 0.07 -2.36 1.30
N VAL A 64 0.91 -1.91 0.36
CA VAL A 64 1.90 -0.86 0.57
C VAL A 64 1.45 0.40 -0.18
N PRO A 65 0.86 1.39 0.51
CA PRO A 65 0.48 2.65 -0.12
C PRO A 65 1.73 3.53 -0.30
N ILE A 66 2.21 3.65 -1.54
CA ILE A 66 3.23 4.65 -1.87
C ILE A 66 2.51 5.89 -2.36
N GLU A 67 2.61 6.97 -1.58
CA GLU A 67 2.09 8.27 -1.96
C GLU A 67 3.22 9.19 -2.44
N THR A 68 2.97 9.91 -3.52
CA THR A 68 3.81 11.01 -3.96
C THR A 68 2.93 12.19 -4.33
N ASP A 69 3.41 13.41 -4.09
CA ASP A 69 2.72 14.59 -4.57
C ASP A 69 2.66 14.56 -6.10
N VAL A 70 1.54 15.05 -6.65
CA VAL A 70 1.37 15.17 -8.11
C VAL A 70 2.38 16.16 -8.72
N SER A 71 3.07 16.96 -7.90
CA SER A 71 4.06 17.95 -8.33
C SER A 71 5.11 17.39 -9.28
N ALA A 72 5.61 16.17 -9.05
CA ALA A 72 6.57 15.53 -9.94
C ALA A 72 5.99 15.27 -11.34
N LEU A 73 4.74 14.79 -11.39
CA LEU A 73 4.01 14.61 -12.65
C LEU A 73 3.70 15.96 -13.30
N SER A 74 3.22 16.93 -12.53
CA SER A 74 2.95 18.29 -13.00
C SER A 74 4.21 18.94 -13.60
N GLN A 75 5.37 18.78 -12.98
CA GLN A 75 6.63 19.29 -13.49
C GLN A 75 7.05 18.59 -14.78
N ALA A 76 6.84 17.26 -14.88
CA ALA A 76 7.10 16.53 -16.12
C ALA A 76 6.19 17.04 -17.26
N LEU A 77 4.92 17.30 -16.97
CA LEU A 77 3.97 17.89 -17.93
C LEU A 77 4.37 19.32 -18.33
N GLU A 78 4.74 20.16 -17.37
CA GLU A 78 5.16 21.54 -17.62
C GLU A 78 6.47 21.62 -18.45
N ARG A 79 7.37 20.64 -18.29
CA ARG A 79 8.58 20.49 -19.12
C ARG A 79 8.26 20.01 -20.53
N ALA A 80 7.33 19.06 -20.66
CA ALA A 80 6.92 18.52 -21.96
C ALA A 80 6.06 19.49 -22.78
N ILE A 81 5.27 20.34 -22.11
CA ILE A 81 4.30 21.25 -22.73
C ILE A 81 4.73 22.69 -22.47
N PRO A 82 5.46 23.34 -23.40
CA PRO A 82 5.91 24.71 -23.21
C PRO A 82 4.72 25.67 -23.08
N ARG A 83 4.93 26.83 -22.44
CA ARG A 83 3.87 27.85 -22.31
C ARG A 83 3.43 28.41 -23.66
N THR A 84 4.38 28.63 -24.56
CA THR A 84 4.13 29.01 -25.95
C THR A 84 4.18 27.74 -26.78
N LEU A 85 3.03 27.33 -27.30
CA LEU A 85 2.89 26.11 -28.09
C LEU A 85 3.32 26.35 -29.54
N TRP A 86 3.06 27.56 -30.06
CA TRP A 86 3.39 27.94 -31.41
C TRP A 86 3.41 29.46 -31.56
N ALA A 87 4.24 29.97 -32.47
CA ALA A 87 4.27 31.36 -32.85
C ALA A 87 4.47 31.47 -34.36
N ILE A 88 3.88 32.50 -34.95
CA ILE A 88 4.04 32.86 -36.37
C ILE A 88 4.33 34.34 -36.49
N ASP A 89 5.29 34.65 -37.34
CA ASP A 89 5.58 36.00 -37.83
C ASP A 89 6.02 35.83 -39.29
N GLN A 90 5.05 35.85 -40.20
CA GLN A 90 5.29 35.57 -41.63
C GLN A 90 4.51 36.52 -42.53
N HIS A 91 5.16 36.95 -43.60
CA HIS A 91 4.53 37.65 -44.70
C HIS A 91 3.89 36.65 -45.67
N PHE A 92 2.65 36.91 -46.06
CA PHE A 92 1.94 36.15 -47.08
C PHE A 92 1.59 37.07 -48.25
N ASP A 93 2.06 36.74 -49.45
CA ASP A 93 1.80 37.54 -50.66
C ASP A 93 0.32 37.46 -51.11
N LYS A 94 -0.39 36.39 -50.71
CA LYS A 94 -1.77 36.10 -51.12
C LYS A 94 -2.65 35.73 -49.93
N CYS A 95 -3.03 36.74 -49.15
CA CYS A 95 -3.90 36.59 -47.98
C CYS A 95 -5.38 36.55 -48.39
N VAL A 96 -5.78 37.39 -49.35
CA VAL A 96 -7.13 37.41 -49.95
C VAL A 96 -7.01 37.16 -51.46
N ALA A 97 -7.76 36.17 -51.95
CA ALA A 97 -7.78 35.82 -53.36
C ALA A 97 -8.46 36.92 -54.20
N ALA A 98 -7.85 37.26 -55.34
CA ALA A 98 -8.41 38.19 -56.30
C ALA A 98 -9.82 37.76 -56.76
N LYS A 99 -10.79 38.69 -56.63
CA LYS A 99 -12.15 38.48 -57.13
C LYS A 99 -12.14 38.73 -58.64
N ARG A 100 -12.52 37.71 -59.42
CA ARG A 100 -12.71 37.81 -60.86
C ARG A 100 -14.20 37.86 -61.17
N VAL A 101 -14.62 38.82 -61.99
CA VAL A 101 -16.00 38.87 -62.50
C VAL A 101 -15.97 38.71 -64.01
N ARG A 102 -16.97 38.02 -64.53
CA ARG A 102 -17.08 37.74 -65.95
C ARG A 102 -17.80 38.89 -66.63
N LEU A 103 -17.07 39.70 -67.38
CA LEU A 103 -17.58 40.81 -68.17
C LEU A 103 -17.33 40.50 -69.65
N PHE A 104 -18.38 40.52 -70.47
CA PHE A 104 -18.29 40.29 -71.92
C PHE A 104 -17.51 39.02 -72.31
N LYS A 105 -17.85 37.88 -71.70
CA LYS A 105 -17.21 36.56 -71.90
C LYS A 105 -15.73 36.46 -71.50
N LYS A 106 -15.10 37.50 -70.95
CA LYS A 106 -13.74 37.47 -70.40
C LYS A 106 -13.75 37.63 -68.87
N ASP A 107 -12.88 36.89 -68.19
CA ASP A 107 -12.70 37.00 -66.75
C ASP A 107 -11.81 38.19 -66.42
N VAL A 108 -12.42 39.26 -65.88
CA VAL A 108 -11.72 40.49 -65.52
C VAL A 108 -11.39 40.44 -64.03
N LYS A 109 -10.11 40.65 -63.70
CA LYS A 109 -9.61 40.71 -62.32
C LYS A 109 -10.05 42.06 -61.72
N VAL A 110 -10.97 42.02 -60.75
CA VAL A 110 -11.59 43.22 -60.16
C VAL A 110 -10.81 43.70 -58.93
N THR A 111 -10.22 42.78 -58.18
CA THR A 111 -9.35 43.10 -57.04
C THR A 111 -7.98 42.44 -57.21
N PRO A 112 -6.87 43.14 -56.87
CA PRO A 112 -5.55 42.53 -56.83
C PRO A 112 -5.46 41.48 -55.72
N ASP A 113 -4.45 40.61 -55.77
CA ASP A 113 -4.15 39.73 -54.66
C ASP A 113 -3.60 40.59 -53.50
N ILE A 114 -4.14 40.40 -52.31
CA ILE A 114 -3.84 41.26 -51.16
C ILE A 114 -2.88 40.52 -50.23
N GLY A 115 -1.66 41.04 -50.07
CA GLY A 115 -0.68 40.53 -49.11
C GLY A 115 -1.01 40.95 -47.66
N CYS A 116 -0.50 40.18 -46.69
CA CYS A 116 -0.65 40.47 -45.26
C CYS A 116 0.55 39.96 -44.44
N ASN A 117 0.84 40.60 -43.32
CA ASN A 117 1.77 40.11 -42.29
C ASN A 117 0.97 39.42 -41.19
N VAL A 118 1.13 38.11 -41.02
CA VAL A 118 0.44 37.37 -39.96
C VAL A 118 1.39 37.21 -38.78
N ILE A 119 1.00 37.82 -37.66
CA ILE A 119 1.71 37.72 -36.38
C ILE A 119 0.75 37.10 -35.38
N GLY A 120 1.14 36.01 -34.75
CA GLY A 120 0.30 35.36 -33.76
C GLY A 120 1.05 34.44 -32.84
N THR A 121 0.49 34.23 -31.66
CA THR A 121 1.01 33.29 -30.67
C THR A 121 -0.12 32.42 -30.14
N VAL A 122 0.20 31.14 -29.95
CA VAL A 122 -0.65 30.16 -29.29
C VAL A 122 0.02 29.82 -27.98
N SER A 123 -0.67 30.07 -26.88
CA SER A 123 -0.17 29.86 -25.53
C SER A 123 -1.15 29.02 -24.72
N ARG A 124 -0.64 28.26 -23.76
CA ARG A 124 -1.45 27.56 -22.77
C ARG A 124 -1.47 28.29 -21.43
N ALA A 125 -2.56 28.14 -20.70
CA ALA A 125 -2.66 28.57 -19.31
C ALA A 125 -2.08 27.52 -18.34
N ALA A 126 -2.39 27.66 -17.05
CA ALA A 126 -2.02 26.67 -16.04
C ALA A 126 -2.70 25.32 -16.34
N ILE A 127 -1.92 24.25 -16.26
CA ILE A 127 -2.39 22.88 -16.45
C ILE A 127 -3.12 22.43 -15.18
N ARG A 128 -4.28 21.78 -15.34
CA ARG A 128 -5.02 21.17 -14.23
C ARG A 128 -5.00 19.65 -14.37
N LEU A 129 -4.74 18.96 -13.27
CA LEU A 129 -4.81 17.50 -13.22
C LEU A 129 -5.99 17.06 -12.37
N ARG A 130 -6.69 16.03 -12.82
CA ARG A 130 -7.75 15.36 -12.09
C ARG A 130 -7.69 13.85 -12.32
N GLY A 131 -8.10 13.07 -11.32
CA GLY A 131 -8.19 11.62 -11.41
C GLY A 131 -9.61 11.19 -11.76
N GLU A 132 -9.74 10.25 -12.69
CA GLU A 132 -11.02 9.65 -13.07
C GLU A 132 -10.82 8.14 -13.24
N GLY A 133 -11.12 7.36 -12.19
CA GLY A 133 -10.80 5.93 -12.17
C GLY A 133 -9.29 5.67 -12.30
N GLU A 134 -8.90 4.94 -13.34
CA GLU A 134 -7.49 4.67 -13.70
C GLU A 134 -6.94 5.66 -14.73
N ASP A 135 -7.68 6.70 -15.09
CA ASP A 135 -7.22 7.71 -16.04
C ASP A 135 -6.85 9.00 -15.29
N ILE A 136 -5.70 9.58 -15.64
CA ILE A 136 -5.34 10.94 -15.24
C ILE A 136 -5.79 11.85 -16.37
N ILE A 137 -6.71 12.76 -16.08
CA ILE A 137 -7.15 13.76 -17.04
C ILE A 137 -6.38 15.05 -16.80
N VAL A 138 -5.76 15.55 -17.87
CA VAL A 138 -5.02 16.79 -17.89
C VAL A 138 -5.78 17.79 -18.73
N ASP A 139 -6.30 18.82 -18.08
CA ASP A 139 -7.04 19.90 -18.73
C ASP A 139 -6.07 21.06 -18.99
N ILE A 140 -5.93 21.42 -20.28
CA ILE A 140 -4.98 22.41 -20.77
C ILE A 140 -5.77 23.50 -21.49
N PRO A 141 -6.03 24.65 -20.84
CA PRO A 141 -6.69 25.77 -21.51
C PRO A 141 -5.72 26.43 -22.49
N ILE A 142 -6.11 26.53 -23.76
CA ILE A 142 -5.29 27.09 -24.84
C ILE A 142 -5.92 28.39 -25.34
N ARG A 143 -5.08 29.40 -25.56
CA ARG A 143 -5.46 30.70 -26.13
C ARG A 143 -4.58 31.02 -27.33
N ALA A 144 -5.23 31.35 -28.44
CA ALA A 144 -4.61 31.78 -29.68
C ALA A 144 -4.96 33.25 -29.93
N ASN A 145 -3.92 34.08 -30.08
CA ASN A 145 -4.05 35.47 -30.50
C ASN A 145 -3.30 35.62 -31.81
N ILE A 146 -4.02 35.80 -32.91
CA ILE A 146 -3.46 35.93 -34.25
C ILE A 146 -3.94 37.26 -34.83
N SER A 147 -3.04 38.01 -35.42
CA SER A 147 -3.33 39.32 -36.03
C SER A 147 -2.76 39.35 -37.45
N ALA A 148 -3.54 39.85 -38.39
CA ALA A 148 -3.08 40.11 -39.75
C ALA A 148 -2.85 41.63 -39.90
N ARG A 149 -1.60 42.07 -39.98
CA ARG A 149 -1.21 43.48 -40.19
C ARG A 149 -0.94 43.76 -41.66
N ASN A 150 -1.01 45.04 -42.06
CA ASN A 150 -0.69 45.50 -43.41
C ASN A 150 -1.50 44.80 -44.51
N VAL A 151 -2.80 44.60 -44.30
CA VAL A 151 -3.69 44.02 -45.31
C VAL A 151 -3.83 45.02 -46.46
N GLY A 152 -3.19 44.75 -47.59
CA GLY A 152 -3.25 45.61 -48.78
C GLY A 152 -2.57 46.97 -48.64
N GLY A 153 -1.61 47.11 -47.72
CA GLY A 153 -0.81 48.32 -47.54
C GLY A 153 -1.52 49.52 -46.89
N VAL A 154 -2.82 49.43 -46.59
CA VAL A 154 -3.62 50.59 -46.14
C VAL A 154 -4.48 50.32 -44.88
N LEU A 155 -4.84 49.07 -44.58
CA LEU A 155 -5.79 48.75 -43.50
C LEU A 155 -5.10 48.38 -42.19
N LYS A 156 -5.58 48.96 -41.07
CA LYS A 156 -5.22 48.56 -39.71
C LYS A 156 -5.74 47.14 -39.46
N GLY A 157 -4.83 46.28 -39.01
CA GLY A 157 -5.00 44.83 -39.05
C GLY A 157 -6.22 44.27 -38.31
N GLU A 158 -6.71 43.15 -38.81
CA GLU A 158 -7.78 42.36 -38.20
C GLU A 158 -7.21 41.34 -37.22
N THR A 159 -7.81 41.26 -36.03
CA THR A 159 -7.37 40.34 -34.96
C THR A 159 -8.31 39.13 -34.90
N ALA A 160 -7.77 37.95 -35.14
CA ALA A 160 -8.42 36.67 -34.89
C ALA A 160 -8.08 36.19 -33.48
N THR A 161 -9.10 35.93 -32.66
CA THR A 161 -8.92 35.27 -31.37
C THR A 161 -9.57 33.90 -31.39
N GLY A 162 -8.89 32.92 -30.80
CA GLY A 162 -9.38 31.56 -30.63
C GLY A 162 -9.06 31.03 -29.23
N ALA A 163 -9.91 30.16 -28.72
CA ALA A 163 -9.71 29.45 -27.47
C ALA A 163 -10.14 27.99 -27.62
N ALA A 164 -9.38 27.09 -27.02
CA ALA A 164 -9.66 25.67 -27.00
C ALA A 164 -9.38 25.11 -25.60
N MET A 165 -10.04 24.00 -25.27
CA MET A 165 -9.70 23.18 -24.13
C MET A 165 -9.14 21.87 -24.66
N ALA A 166 -7.88 21.57 -24.34
CA ALA A 166 -7.30 20.27 -24.63
C ALA A 166 -7.41 19.36 -23.41
N HIS A 167 -7.81 18.13 -23.65
CA HIS A 167 -7.98 17.06 -22.67
C HIS A 167 -6.99 15.94 -23.00
N ALA A 168 -5.96 15.78 -22.16
CA ALA A 168 -5.06 14.63 -22.27
C ALA A 168 -5.51 13.55 -21.27
N ARG A 169 -5.85 12.36 -21.78
CA ARG A 169 -6.11 11.18 -20.97
C ARG A 169 -4.83 10.35 -20.89
N ILE A 170 -4.27 10.25 -19.69
CA ILE A 170 -3.01 9.55 -19.42
C ILE A 170 -3.29 8.30 -18.60
N ARG A 171 -2.78 7.16 -19.06
CA ARG A 171 -2.79 5.89 -18.32
C ARG A 171 -1.38 5.46 -17.96
N LEU A 172 -1.10 5.30 -16.66
CA LEU A 172 0.20 4.89 -16.13
C LEU A 172 0.28 3.36 -15.96
N THR A 173 1.45 2.83 -16.25
CA THR A 173 1.82 1.43 -16.10
C THR A 173 3.24 1.36 -15.55
N LEU A 174 3.61 0.26 -14.90
CA LEU A 174 4.99 -0.02 -14.52
C LEU A 174 5.48 -1.24 -15.29
N ARG A 175 6.73 -1.15 -15.76
CA ARG A 175 7.47 -2.27 -16.33
C ARG A 175 8.09 -3.13 -15.23
N GLU A 176 8.56 -4.32 -15.61
CA GLU A 176 9.18 -5.29 -14.70
C GLU A 176 10.45 -4.77 -14.01
N ASP A 177 11.13 -3.82 -14.66
CA ASP A 177 12.33 -3.12 -14.17
C ASP A 177 12.01 -1.89 -13.30
N TRP A 178 10.74 -1.68 -12.95
CA TRP A 178 10.22 -0.52 -12.21
C TRP A 178 10.24 0.80 -12.98
N THR A 179 10.47 0.77 -14.30
CA THR A 179 10.38 1.96 -15.13
C THR A 179 8.90 2.31 -15.38
N PRO A 180 8.47 3.55 -15.06
CA PRO A 180 7.12 3.99 -15.37
C PRO A 180 6.94 4.17 -16.88
N ALA A 181 5.80 3.71 -17.38
CA ALA A 181 5.39 3.89 -18.77
C ALA A 181 3.97 4.47 -18.82
N ALA A 182 3.69 5.29 -19.82
CA ALA A 182 2.40 5.95 -19.96
C ALA A 182 1.86 5.83 -21.38
N THR A 183 0.54 5.67 -21.49
CA THR A 183 -0.20 5.87 -22.74
C THR A 183 -0.93 7.20 -22.65
N VAL A 184 -0.79 8.05 -23.66
CA VAL A 184 -1.43 9.36 -23.73
C VAL A 184 -2.37 9.39 -24.92
N ARG A 185 -3.59 9.89 -24.70
CA ARG A 185 -4.55 10.21 -25.76
C ARG A 185 -4.94 11.67 -25.60
N LEU A 186 -4.69 12.48 -26.61
CA LEU A 186 -5.05 13.89 -26.58
C LEU A 186 -6.29 14.14 -27.43
N ALA A 187 -7.28 14.80 -26.83
CA ALA A 187 -8.41 15.39 -27.54
C ALA A 187 -8.43 16.90 -27.27
N TYR A 188 -9.09 17.67 -28.12
CA TYR A 188 -9.34 19.07 -27.84
C TYR A 188 -10.66 19.51 -28.47
N ASP A 189 -11.26 20.49 -27.82
CA ASP A 189 -12.53 21.08 -28.22
C ASP A 189 -12.40 22.60 -28.26
N TRP A 190 -12.94 23.22 -29.31
CA TRP A 190 -12.93 24.68 -29.46
C TRP A 190 -13.98 25.31 -28.53
N THR A 191 -13.52 26.04 -27.51
CA THR A 191 -14.40 26.85 -26.64
C THR A 191 -14.75 28.19 -27.29
N LYS A 192 -13.84 28.72 -28.11
CA LYS A 192 -14.07 29.83 -29.04
C LYS A 192 -13.36 29.53 -30.35
N PRO A 193 -14.08 29.11 -31.41
CA PRO A 193 -13.47 28.82 -32.70
C PRO A 193 -12.66 30.01 -33.23
N PRO A 194 -11.47 29.77 -33.80
CA PRO A 194 -10.62 30.82 -34.32
C PRO A 194 -11.36 31.50 -35.47
N GLY A 195 -11.40 32.83 -35.46
CA GLY A 195 -12.12 33.56 -36.49
C GLY A 195 -11.93 35.07 -36.39
N ILE A 196 -12.19 35.73 -37.51
CA ILE A 196 -12.11 37.19 -37.66
C ILE A 196 -13.52 37.72 -37.89
N ASP A 197 -13.80 38.87 -37.27
CA ASP A 197 -15.05 39.58 -37.47
C ASP A 197 -14.84 40.60 -38.59
N PHE A 198 -15.45 40.34 -39.76
CA PHE A 198 -15.33 41.16 -40.96
C PHE A 198 -16.72 41.59 -41.43
N LEU A 199 -16.97 42.90 -41.55
CA LEU A 199 -18.24 43.45 -42.02
C LEU A 199 -19.49 42.91 -41.27
N GLY A 200 -19.38 42.68 -39.96
CA GLY A 200 -20.48 42.17 -39.13
C GLY A 200 -20.71 40.64 -39.22
N GLN A 201 -19.86 39.90 -39.94
CA GLN A 201 -19.90 38.45 -40.04
C GLN A 201 -18.60 37.84 -39.48
N ARG A 202 -18.71 36.76 -38.70
CA ARG A 202 -17.55 36.03 -38.18
C ARG A 202 -17.14 34.92 -39.14
N ILE A 203 -15.92 35.00 -39.66
CA ILE A 203 -15.33 33.98 -40.53
C ILE A 203 -14.47 33.05 -39.66
N THR A 204 -14.85 31.78 -39.55
CA THR A 204 -14.12 30.79 -38.74
C THR A 204 -13.05 30.06 -39.56
N PHE A 205 -11.92 29.74 -38.93
CA PHE A 205 -10.77 29.06 -39.55
C PHE A 205 -10.45 27.71 -38.89
N THR A 206 -11.45 27.06 -38.30
CA THR A 206 -11.31 25.83 -37.51
C THR A 206 -10.54 24.73 -38.26
N GLU A 207 -10.94 24.40 -39.48
CA GLU A 207 -10.32 23.32 -40.27
C GLU A 207 -8.81 23.52 -40.49
N LYS A 208 -8.41 24.75 -40.82
CA LYS A 208 -7.00 25.10 -41.02
C LYS A 208 -6.23 25.08 -39.71
N ALA A 209 -6.86 25.49 -38.61
CA ALA A 209 -6.25 25.43 -37.29
C ALA A 209 -6.04 23.97 -36.86
N ASP A 210 -7.01 23.10 -37.10
CA ASP A 210 -6.93 21.68 -36.76
C ASP A 210 -5.77 20.99 -37.51
N GLU A 211 -5.62 21.26 -38.82
CA GLU A 211 -4.52 20.73 -39.63
C GLU A 211 -3.14 21.11 -39.05
N LYS A 212 -2.99 22.34 -38.54
CA LYS A 212 -1.74 22.83 -37.94
C LYS A 212 -1.49 22.33 -36.52
N LEU A 213 -2.54 21.98 -35.78
CA LEU A 213 -2.41 21.45 -34.42
C LEU A 213 -2.05 19.95 -34.43
N GLN A 214 -2.48 19.19 -35.44
CA GLN A 214 -2.23 17.75 -35.54
C GLN A 214 -0.76 17.31 -35.35
N PRO A 215 0.26 17.95 -35.96
CA PRO A 215 1.66 17.61 -35.70
C PRO A 215 2.09 17.84 -34.25
N ILE A 216 1.57 18.90 -33.61
CA ILE A 216 1.87 19.24 -32.22
C ILE A 216 1.28 18.19 -31.29
N VAL A 217 0.03 17.78 -31.55
CA VAL A 217 -0.63 16.68 -30.82
C VAL A 217 0.22 15.42 -30.87
N ARG A 218 0.65 15.01 -32.08
CA ARG A 218 1.49 13.81 -32.26
C ARG A 218 2.83 13.90 -31.55
N ASP A 219 3.48 15.06 -31.57
CA ASP A 219 4.75 15.23 -30.87
C ASP A 219 4.57 15.16 -29.34
N LEU A 220 3.51 15.78 -28.80
CA LEU A 220 3.17 15.69 -27.38
C LEU A 220 2.87 14.26 -26.95
N GLU A 221 2.09 13.50 -27.73
CA GLU A 221 1.81 12.08 -27.47
C GLU A 221 3.08 11.21 -27.46
N ARG A 222 4.11 11.60 -28.22
CA ARG A 222 5.42 10.91 -28.25
C ARG A 222 6.35 11.35 -27.12
N THR A 223 6.35 12.62 -26.75
CA THR A 223 7.30 13.22 -25.80
C THR A 223 6.86 13.01 -24.34
N LEU A 224 5.56 13.12 -24.06
CA LEU A 224 5.02 12.97 -22.70
C LEU A 224 5.37 11.62 -22.04
N PRO A 225 5.22 10.45 -22.70
CA PRO A 225 5.64 9.18 -22.13
C PRO A 225 7.13 9.12 -21.78
N ARG A 226 8.00 9.80 -22.56
CA ARG A 226 9.45 9.83 -22.32
C ARG A 226 9.81 10.65 -21.09
N GLU A 227 9.11 11.76 -20.85
CA GLU A 227 9.31 12.55 -19.63
C GLU A 227 8.81 11.82 -18.38
N ILE A 228 7.69 11.09 -18.48
CA ILE A 228 7.19 10.25 -17.38
C ILE A 228 8.17 9.12 -17.04
N ALA A 229 8.83 8.52 -18.05
CA ALA A 229 9.83 7.48 -17.86
C ALA A 229 11.07 7.93 -17.07
N LYS A 230 11.33 9.25 -16.97
CA LYS A 230 12.43 9.83 -16.19
C LYS A 230 12.13 9.95 -14.69
N LEU A 231 10.90 9.67 -14.27
CA LEU A 231 10.56 9.68 -12.85
C LEU A 231 11.30 8.54 -12.13
N ASP A 232 11.99 8.87 -11.04
CA ASP A 232 12.77 7.91 -10.26
C ASP A 232 11.89 7.07 -9.32
N VAL A 233 10.98 6.30 -9.91
CA VAL A 233 10.10 5.38 -9.19
C VAL A 233 10.91 4.23 -8.59
N ARG A 234 11.90 3.74 -9.34
CA ARG A 234 12.74 2.61 -8.93
C ARG A 234 13.51 2.90 -7.64
N ALA A 235 14.13 4.07 -7.49
CA ALA A 235 14.83 4.39 -6.24
C ALA A 235 13.87 4.47 -5.05
N LYS A 236 12.74 5.18 -5.21
CA LYS A 236 11.73 5.30 -4.14
C LYS A 236 11.17 3.95 -3.69
N VAL A 237 10.85 3.06 -4.63
CA VAL A 237 10.41 1.70 -4.31
C VAL A 237 11.55 0.91 -3.68
N GLY A 238 12.78 1.04 -4.19
CA GLY A 238 13.96 0.38 -3.64
C GLY A 238 14.25 0.77 -2.18
N ASP A 239 14.05 2.04 -1.83
CA ASP A 239 14.17 2.53 -0.45
C ASP A 239 13.10 1.92 0.45
N ALA A 240 11.84 1.97 0.04
CA ALA A 240 10.73 1.36 0.77
C ALA A 240 10.92 -0.16 0.93
N TRP A 241 11.41 -0.84 -0.12
CA TRP A 241 11.73 -2.26 -0.10
C TRP A 241 12.80 -2.58 0.94
N ARG A 242 13.91 -1.84 0.95
CA ARG A 242 14.98 -2.04 1.95
C ARG A 242 14.50 -1.86 3.38
N GLN A 243 13.61 -0.89 3.61
CA GLN A 243 13.03 -0.61 4.94
C GLN A 243 12.00 -1.66 5.38
N SER A 244 11.42 -2.42 4.45
CA SER A 244 10.39 -3.43 4.76
C SER A 244 10.94 -4.71 5.40
N PHE A 245 12.26 -4.92 5.35
CA PHE A 245 12.95 -5.99 6.08
C PHE A 245 13.13 -5.58 7.54
N THR A 246 12.13 -5.82 8.38
CA THR A 246 12.12 -5.30 9.74
C THR A 246 11.32 -6.15 10.72
N SER A 247 11.60 -5.96 12.00
CA SER A 247 10.91 -6.54 13.14
C SER A 247 10.07 -5.47 13.83
N LEU A 248 8.75 -5.61 13.72
CA LEU A 248 7.73 -4.69 14.23
C LEU A 248 7.27 -5.14 15.61
N GLN A 249 7.05 -4.20 16.53
CA GLN A 249 6.49 -4.52 17.85
C GLN A 249 4.97 -4.68 17.74
N LEU A 250 4.45 -5.83 18.16
CA LEU A 250 3.01 -6.10 18.24
C LEU A 250 2.46 -5.86 19.64
N ASN A 251 3.25 -6.18 20.67
CA ASN A 251 2.90 -5.94 22.07
C ASN A 251 4.16 -5.52 22.85
N ALA A 252 4.03 -4.52 23.72
CA ALA A 252 5.17 -4.00 24.46
C ALA A 252 5.44 -4.76 25.76
N GLU A 253 4.39 -5.18 26.47
CA GLU A 253 4.52 -5.73 27.82
C GLU A 253 3.58 -6.90 28.07
N ASN A 254 3.96 -7.79 28.99
CA ASN A 254 3.13 -8.89 29.50
C ASN A 254 2.56 -9.87 28.44
N PRO A 255 3.40 -10.61 27.68
CA PRO A 255 4.82 -10.45 27.40
C PRO A 255 5.06 -9.58 26.15
N PRO A 256 6.28 -9.04 25.93
CA PRO A 256 6.61 -8.40 24.66
C PRO A 256 6.41 -9.37 23.48
N VAL A 257 5.82 -8.89 22.38
CA VAL A 257 5.59 -9.66 21.16
C VAL A 257 6.08 -8.86 19.97
N TRP A 258 6.85 -9.51 19.11
CA TRP A 258 7.44 -8.93 17.90
C TRP A 258 7.05 -9.72 16.68
N MET A 259 6.90 -9.06 15.54
CA MET A 259 6.68 -9.68 14.24
C MET A 259 7.85 -9.37 13.32
N ARG A 260 8.57 -10.39 12.89
CA ARG A 260 9.57 -10.28 11.84
C ARG A 260 8.89 -10.37 10.48
N VAL A 261 9.17 -9.40 9.61
CA VAL A 261 8.66 -9.34 8.24
C VAL A 261 9.81 -9.53 7.27
N THR A 262 9.70 -10.56 6.43
CA THR A 262 10.66 -10.88 5.37
C THR A 262 9.96 -10.77 4.00
N PRO A 263 10.04 -9.60 3.35
CA PRO A 263 9.51 -9.39 2.00
C PRO A 263 10.08 -10.38 0.97
N GLN A 264 9.24 -10.82 0.02
CA GLN A 264 9.63 -11.78 -1.02
C GLN A 264 9.29 -11.29 -2.43
N ARG A 265 8.11 -10.72 -2.63
CA ARG A 265 7.68 -10.19 -3.94
C ARG A 265 6.92 -8.89 -3.79
N LEU A 266 6.92 -8.11 -4.87
CA LEU A 266 6.05 -6.95 -5.03
C LEU A 266 5.24 -7.08 -6.31
N SER A 267 3.98 -6.69 -6.23
CA SER A 267 3.01 -6.68 -7.33
C SER A 267 2.34 -5.32 -7.43
N TYR A 268 1.96 -4.96 -8.66
CA TYR A 268 1.35 -3.67 -8.98
C TYR A 268 -0.16 -3.82 -9.17
N GLY A 269 -0.93 -3.15 -8.32
CA GLY A 269 -2.39 -3.13 -8.32
C GLY A 269 -2.98 -1.83 -8.88
N GLY A 270 -2.23 -1.10 -9.70
CA GLY A 270 -2.68 0.16 -10.30
C GLY A 270 -2.38 1.39 -9.43
N TYR A 271 -3.14 2.46 -9.66
CA TYR A 271 -2.93 3.75 -9.01
C TYR A 271 -4.23 4.52 -8.86
N SER A 272 -4.17 5.62 -8.11
CA SER A 272 -5.28 6.57 -8.00
C SER A 272 -4.73 7.97 -7.74
N LEU A 273 -5.37 8.98 -8.31
CA LEU A 273 -5.08 10.39 -8.05
C LEU A 273 -6.21 10.98 -7.21
N SER A 274 -5.91 11.41 -5.98
CA SER A 274 -6.88 12.02 -5.07
C SER A 274 -6.20 13.06 -4.19
N GLY A 275 -6.87 14.21 -3.96
CA GLY A 275 -6.36 15.27 -3.09
C GLY A 275 -4.98 15.81 -3.48
N GLY A 276 -4.66 15.85 -4.78
CA GLY A 276 -3.34 16.29 -5.27
C GLY A 276 -2.21 15.27 -5.07
N LYS A 277 -2.52 14.06 -4.61
CA LYS A 277 -1.56 12.98 -4.40
C LYS A 277 -1.79 11.83 -5.36
N LEU A 278 -0.70 11.36 -5.97
CA LEU A 278 -0.67 10.13 -6.74
C LEU A 278 -0.33 8.98 -5.79
N ARG A 279 -1.29 8.07 -5.58
CA ARG A 279 -1.12 6.87 -4.77
C ARG A 279 -0.94 5.67 -5.67
N LEU A 280 0.24 5.05 -5.62
CA LEU A 280 0.51 3.76 -6.23
C LEU A 280 0.03 2.66 -5.28
N LYS A 281 -0.73 1.69 -5.82
CA LYS A 281 -1.21 0.53 -5.08
C LYS A 281 -0.24 -0.62 -5.31
N LEU A 282 0.62 -0.90 -4.35
CA LEU A 282 1.50 -2.05 -4.38
C LEU A 282 1.01 -3.10 -3.38
N ALA A 283 1.14 -4.37 -3.75
CA ALA A 283 0.94 -5.49 -2.83
C ALA A 283 2.25 -6.24 -2.66
N MET A 284 2.62 -6.46 -1.41
CA MET A 284 3.84 -7.13 -1.00
C MET A 284 3.50 -8.52 -0.48
N GLU A 285 4.13 -9.53 -1.05
CA GLU A 285 4.14 -10.87 -0.51
C GLU A 285 5.32 -10.99 0.46
N ALA A 286 5.05 -11.35 1.71
CA ALA A 286 6.06 -11.44 2.75
C ALA A 286 5.87 -12.67 3.63
N GLY A 287 6.98 -13.30 4.02
CA GLY A 287 7.00 -14.22 5.14
C GLY A 287 6.91 -13.44 6.45
N THR A 288 6.08 -13.90 7.36
CA THR A 288 5.86 -13.27 8.67
C THR A 288 6.03 -14.30 9.78
N GLU A 289 6.77 -13.93 10.82
CA GLU A 289 7.02 -14.78 11.99
C GLU A 289 6.78 -13.95 13.25
N THR A 290 6.00 -14.48 14.19
CA THR A 290 5.72 -13.78 15.45
C THR A 290 6.51 -14.42 16.58
N PHE A 291 7.26 -13.61 17.32
CA PHE A 291 8.11 -14.01 18.43
C PHE A 291 7.58 -13.43 19.74
N VAL A 292 7.33 -14.29 20.72
CA VAL A 292 7.04 -13.88 22.10
C VAL A 292 8.36 -13.77 22.85
N GLY A 293 8.69 -12.58 23.37
CA GLY A 293 9.92 -12.30 24.10
C GLY A 293 10.76 -11.17 23.47
N PRO A 294 12.10 -11.29 23.44
CA PRO A 294 12.99 -10.23 22.94
C PRO A 294 12.79 -9.96 21.45
N ARG A 295 13.16 -8.74 21.01
CA ARG A 295 13.10 -8.35 19.60
C ARG A 295 13.99 -9.25 18.74
N PRO A 296 13.47 -9.93 17.70
CA PRO A 296 14.30 -10.69 16.78
C PRO A 296 15.20 -9.75 15.95
N GLN A 297 16.31 -10.28 15.43
CA GLN A 297 17.15 -9.54 14.50
C GLN A 297 16.38 -9.27 13.19
N ASP A 298 16.57 -8.08 12.63
CA ASP A 298 16.00 -7.73 11.34
C ASP A 298 16.58 -8.61 10.24
N PRO A 299 15.74 -9.09 9.31
CA PRO A 299 16.20 -9.91 8.20
C PRO A 299 17.11 -9.07 7.29
N LYS A 300 18.10 -9.73 6.68
CA LYS A 300 19.02 -9.06 5.77
C LYS A 300 18.26 -8.61 4.51
N PRO A 301 18.29 -7.31 4.13
CA PRO A 301 17.63 -6.85 2.92
C PRO A 301 18.16 -7.53 1.66
N THR A 302 17.26 -7.89 0.76
CA THR A 302 17.60 -8.37 -0.58
C THR A 302 17.48 -7.25 -1.61
N PRO A 303 18.09 -7.39 -2.80
CA PRO A 303 17.84 -6.47 -3.92
C PRO A 303 16.34 -6.39 -4.25
N LEU A 304 15.92 -5.23 -4.78
CA LEU A 304 14.54 -5.01 -5.25
C LEU A 304 14.19 -6.05 -6.34
N PRO A 305 13.17 -6.91 -6.14
CA PRO A 305 12.79 -7.94 -7.11
C PRO A 305 12.18 -7.31 -8.36
N ALA A 306 12.11 -8.06 -9.46
CA ALA A 306 11.33 -7.65 -10.62
C ALA A 306 9.84 -7.52 -10.25
N LEU A 307 9.15 -6.56 -10.85
CA LEU A 307 7.72 -6.34 -10.58
C LEU A 307 6.88 -7.52 -11.09
N ALA A 308 6.12 -8.14 -10.20
CA ALA A 308 5.19 -9.21 -10.56
C ALA A 308 3.87 -8.64 -11.13
N ARG A 309 3.37 -9.28 -12.20
CA ARG A 309 2.06 -8.99 -12.80
C ARG A 309 1.00 -9.95 -12.24
N GLU A 310 0.64 -9.81 -10.99
CA GLU A 310 -0.53 -10.52 -10.45
C GLU A 310 -1.29 -9.64 -9.46
N SER A 311 -2.58 -9.45 -9.76
CA SER A 311 -3.55 -8.73 -8.94
C SER A 311 -4.28 -9.75 -8.05
N LYS A 312 -3.58 -10.32 -7.07
CA LYS A 312 -4.28 -10.96 -5.95
C LYS A 312 -4.63 -9.91 -4.91
N GLY A 313 -5.64 -9.13 -5.28
CA GLY A 313 -6.52 -8.40 -4.37
C GLY A 313 -5.88 -7.23 -3.63
N THR A 314 -6.58 -6.10 -3.64
CA THR A 314 -6.43 -4.97 -2.71
C THR A 314 -6.66 -5.34 -1.24
N GLN A 315 -6.78 -6.63 -0.91
CA GLN A 315 -7.12 -7.14 0.41
C GLN A 315 -5.87 -7.56 1.17
N LEU A 316 -5.69 -6.91 2.31
CA LEU A 316 -4.70 -7.23 3.32
C LEU A 316 -4.99 -8.63 3.89
N ARG A 317 -4.01 -9.54 3.83
CA ARG A 317 -4.09 -10.87 4.42
C ARG A 317 -2.82 -11.16 5.21
N PHE A 318 -2.95 -11.29 6.52
CA PHE A 318 -1.83 -11.69 7.37
C PHE A 318 -1.92 -13.16 7.74
N PHE A 319 -0.79 -13.85 7.63
CA PHE A 319 -0.57 -15.15 8.23
C PHE A 319 0.44 -14.97 9.37
N LEU A 320 0.00 -15.08 10.63
CA LEU A 320 0.82 -14.80 11.80
C LEU A 320 1.07 -16.08 12.60
N PRO A 321 2.09 -16.88 12.23
CA PRO A 321 2.50 -18.00 13.06
C PRO A 321 3.16 -17.47 14.33
N VAL A 322 2.71 -17.99 15.48
CA VAL A 322 3.21 -17.57 16.80
C VAL A 322 4.22 -18.58 17.30
N ILE A 323 5.44 -18.11 17.52
CA ILE A 323 6.55 -18.84 18.11
C ILE A 323 6.78 -18.25 19.49
N ALA A 324 6.67 -19.10 20.50
CA ALA A 324 6.86 -18.70 21.90
C ALA A 324 7.86 -19.65 22.56
N ASP A 325 8.91 -19.06 23.14
CA ASP A 325 9.84 -19.80 23.96
C ASP A 325 9.14 -20.26 25.25
N TYR A 326 9.41 -21.49 25.67
CA TYR A 326 8.89 -22.05 26.91
C TYR A 326 9.19 -21.13 28.11
N ALA A 327 10.38 -20.54 28.19
CA ALA A 327 10.77 -19.65 29.28
C ALA A 327 9.89 -18.39 29.37
N GLN A 328 9.28 -17.96 28.26
CA GLN A 328 8.37 -16.81 28.23
C GLN A 328 6.95 -17.21 28.65
N LEU A 329 6.53 -18.44 28.33
CA LEU A 329 5.20 -18.95 28.67
C LEU A 329 5.12 -19.47 30.10
N GLU A 330 6.17 -20.08 30.61
CA GLU A 330 6.24 -20.69 31.95
C GLU A 330 5.70 -19.78 33.07
N PRO A 331 6.15 -18.51 33.24
CA PRO A 331 5.65 -17.66 34.32
C PRO A 331 4.17 -17.29 34.16
N VAL A 332 3.70 -17.14 32.91
CA VAL A 332 2.29 -16.83 32.60
C VAL A 332 1.42 -18.05 32.92
N VAL A 333 1.83 -19.24 32.49
CA VAL A 333 1.14 -20.50 32.75
C VAL A 333 1.15 -20.83 34.24
N LEU A 334 2.28 -20.71 34.92
CA LEU A 334 2.41 -20.95 36.36
C LEU A 334 1.46 -20.04 37.16
N LYS A 335 1.39 -18.75 36.81
CA LYS A 335 0.45 -17.81 37.45
C LYS A 335 -1.02 -18.25 37.30
N VAL A 336 -1.39 -18.76 36.12
CA VAL A 336 -2.75 -19.27 35.87
C VAL A 336 -2.99 -20.59 36.62
N LEU A 337 -2.02 -21.50 36.63
CA LEU A 337 -2.10 -22.78 37.35
C LEU A 337 -2.21 -22.58 38.86
N VAL A 338 -1.41 -21.69 39.46
CA VAL A 338 -1.49 -21.29 40.88
C VAL A 338 -2.84 -20.63 41.20
N LYS A 339 -3.42 -19.86 40.26
CA LYS A 339 -4.77 -19.33 40.43
C LYS A 339 -5.82 -20.44 40.38
N ARG A 340 -5.67 -21.42 39.48
CA ARG A 340 -6.58 -22.54 39.28
C ARG A 340 -6.52 -23.57 40.42
N SER A 341 -5.35 -23.75 41.05
CA SER A 341 -5.17 -24.67 42.18
C SER A 341 -5.91 -24.26 43.45
N ARG A 342 -6.45 -23.03 43.51
CA ARG A 342 -7.37 -22.59 44.57
C ARG A 342 -8.67 -23.39 44.60
N ARG A 343 -8.96 -24.16 43.56
CA ARG A 343 -10.10 -25.10 43.49
C ARG A 343 -9.56 -26.49 43.12
N PRO A 344 -10.14 -27.58 43.64
CA PRO A 344 -9.76 -28.93 43.23
C PRO A 344 -9.90 -29.14 41.70
N PHE A 345 -9.08 -30.01 41.15
CA PHE A 345 -9.19 -30.55 39.80
C PHE A 345 -10.00 -31.83 39.89
N ASP A 346 -11.09 -31.92 39.13
CA ASP A 346 -11.87 -33.15 39.07
C ASP A 346 -11.23 -34.07 38.02
N LEU A 347 -10.65 -35.17 38.47
CA LEU A 347 -9.94 -36.12 37.62
C LEU A 347 -10.80 -37.38 37.44
N PRO A 348 -11.07 -37.80 36.18
CA PRO A 348 -11.83 -39.02 35.91
C PRO A 348 -11.24 -40.24 36.62
N GLY A 349 -12.06 -40.91 37.43
CA GLY A 349 -11.67 -42.11 38.18
C GLY A 349 -10.90 -41.87 39.49
N ILE A 350 -10.50 -40.62 39.80
CA ILE A 350 -9.74 -40.26 41.01
C ILE A 350 -10.56 -39.31 41.91
N GLY A 351 -11.40 -38.45 41.34
CA GLY A 351 -12.18 -37.44 42.08
C GLY A 351 -11.41 -36.13 42.29
N PRO A 352 -11.81 -35.27 43.24
CA PRO A 352 -11.23 -33.95 43.42
C PRO A 352 -9.80 -34.00 43.99
N VAL A 353 -8.83 -33.50 43.22
CA VAL A 353 -7.41 -33.42 43.59
C VAL A 353 -6.97 -31.97 43.71
N THR A 354 -6.29 -31.63 44.81
CA THR A 354 -5.62 -30.33 44.97
C THR A 354 -4.17 -30.46 44.49
N ALA A 355 -3.82 -29.75 43.42
CA ALA A 355 -2.45 -29.73 42.91
C ALA A 355 -1.73 -28.45 43.34
N ARG A 356 -0.46 -28.55 43.75
CA ARG A 356 0.42 -27.40 43.97
C ARG A 356 1.36 -27.26 42.78
N PHE A 357 1.56 -26.04 42.30
CA PHE A 357 2.44 -25.75 41.17
C PHE A 357 3.53 -24.79 41.64
N ASP A 358 4.76 -25.25 41.53
CA ASP A 358 5.96 -24.54 41.94
C ASP A 358 6.93 -24.46 40.73
N LYS A 359 8.00 -23.67 40.85
CA LYS A 359 9.02 -23.53 39.80
C LYS A 359 10.09 -24.60 39.89
#